data_AF-A0A024H956-F1
#
_entry.id   AF-A0A024H956-F1
#
_cell.length_a   1.000
_cell.length_b   1.000
_cell.length_c   1.000
_cell.angle_alpha   90.00
_cell.angle_beta   90.00
_cell.angle_gamma   90.00
#
_symmetry.space_group_name_H-M   'P 1'
#
loop_
_entity.id
_entity.type
_entity.pdbx_description
1 polymer ?
#
loop_
_entity_poly.entity_id
_entity_poly.type
_entity_poly.pdbx_seq_one_letter_code
_entity_poly.pdbx_strand_id
1 'polypeptide(L)'
;MNTFTWLVFFDAETPDWLRKEVEVASQGVFNAVYVPGEFTKTFLSDTVAHHCSTPFVITTRVDNDDAVAFDFVEQIQASFDNQELLFVNLVNGAQYSNGKTYLRPYTRNPFSSLIENITHQPPLTVFAEHHYKIDECAPVLNIRTSHPMWLQVVHGGNVLNEIVGLRVPGSQVNRYFPCAVDTRDTALSILADQMAGSLRILIRLLRRPHRLVELYASLLAQKAPQ
;
A
#
# COMPACT_ATOMS: atom_id res chain seq x y z
N MET A 1 -16.37 -9.58 15.58
CA MET A 1 -16.39 -8.13 15.29
C MET A 1 -15.13 -7.82 14.52
N ASN A 2 -15.21 -7.13 13.39
CA ASN A 2 -14.01 -6.71 12.67
C ASN A 2 -13.31 -5.63 13.49
N THR A 3 -11.98 -5.70 13.60
CA THR A 3 -11.14 -4.74 14.35
C THR A 3 -10.80 -3.49 13.53
N PHE A 4 -11.40 -3.33 12.35
CA PHE A 4 -11.14 -2.25 11.40
C PHE A 4 -12.39 -2.01 10.52
N THR A 5 -12.41 -0.87 9.84
CA THR A 5 -13.47 -0.47 8.91
C THR A 5 -12.86 -0.05 7.58
N TRP A 6 -13.37 -0.57 6.47
CA TRP A 6 -13.03 -0.07 5.13
C TRP A 6 -13.91 1.14 4.80
N LEU A 7 -13.28 2.27 4.49
CA LEU A 7 -13.93 3.43 3.88
C LEU A 7 -13.56 3.44 2.39
N VAL A 8 -14.54 3.35 1.51
CA VAL A 8 -14.32 3.38 0.06
C VAL A 8 -14.92 4.67 -0.48
N PHE A 9 -14.05 5.51 -1.03
CA PHE A 9 -14.42 6.84 -1.51
C PHE A 9 -14.82 6.79 -2.98
N PHE A 10 -15.98 7.35 -3.28
CA PHE A 10 -16.55 7.48 -4.61
C PHE A 10 -16.80 8.95 -4.91
N ASP A 11 -16.71 9.33 -6.19
CA ASP A 11 -17.15 10.65 -6.62
C ASP A 11 -18.66 10.82 -6.39
N ALA A 12 -19.13 11.96 -5.88
CA ALA A 12 -20.55 12.24 -5.74
C ALA A 12 -21.30 12.31 -7.10
N GLU A 13 -20.60 12.45 -8.21
CA GLU A 13 -21.16 12.36 -9.56
C GLU A 13 -21.17 10.93 -10.12
N THR A 14 -20.81 9.92 -9.30
CA THR A 14 -20.89 8.50 -9.66
C THR A 14 -22.28 8.17 -10.21
N PRO A 15 -22.38 7.55 -11.41
CA PRO A 15 -23.66 7.30 -12.07
C PRO A 15 -24.52 6.30 -11.29
N ASP A 16 -25.84 6.43 -11.41
CA ASP A 16 -26.82 5.65 -10.64
C ASP A 16 -26.65 4.13 -10.74
N TRP A 17 -26.25 3.64 -11.92
CA TRP A 17 -26.01 2.21 -12.10
C TRP A 17 -24.88 1.73 -11.17
N LEU A 18 -23.79 2.49 -11.05
CA LEU A 18 -22.67 2.12 -10.19
C LEU A 18 -23.02 2.32 -8.72
N ARG A 19 -23.82 3.35 -8.38
CA ARG A 19 -24.33 3.53 -7.01
C ARG A 19 -25.13 2.32 -6.53
N LYS A 20 -25.98 1.75 -7.40
CA LYS A 20 -26.75 0.53 -7.09
C LYS A 20 -25.84 -0.69 -6.88
N GLU A 21 -24.82 -0.85 -7.72
CA GLU A 21 -23.83 -1.92 -7.53
C GLU A 21 -23.06 -1.75 -6.22
N VAL A 22 -22.66 -0.54 -5.87
CA VAL A 22 -21.96 -0.22 -4.61
C VAL A 22 -22.86 -0.48 -3.39
N GLU A 23 -24.14 -0.12 -3.45
CA GLU A 23 -25.10 -0.38 -2.38
C GLU A 23 -25.20 -1.88 -2.07
N VAL A 24 -25.25 -2.72 -3.11
CA VAL A 24 -25.27 -4.18 -2.95
C VAL A 24 -23.92 -4.69 -2.45
N ALA A 25 -22.81 -4.25 -3.05
CA ALA A 25 -21.47 -4.75 -2.74
C ALA A 25 -20.95 -4.32 -1.35
N SER A 26 -21.42 -3.19 -0.82
CA SER A 26 -20.97 -2.63 0.45
C SER A 26 -21.52 -3.35 1.68
N GLN A 27 -22.62 -4.11 1.54
CA GLN A 27 -23.35 -4.70 2.66
C GLN A 27 -22.46 -5.59 3.53
N GLY A 28 -22.09 -5.08 4.71
CA GLY A 28 -21.23 -5.78 5.68
C GLY A 28 -19.75 -5.88 5.28
N VAL A 29 -19.33 -5.21 4.19
CA VAL A 29 -17.96 -5.27 3.66
C VAL A 29 -17.21 -3.96 3.86
N PHE A 30 -17.82 -2.83 3.48
CA PHE A 30 -17.20 -1.50 3.56
C PHE A 30 -18.25 -0.39 3.68
N ASN A 31 -17.85 0.79 4.11
CA ASN A 31 -18.69 2.00 4.10
C ASN A 31 -18.37 2.82 2.84
N ALA A 32 -19.37 3.04 2.00
CA ALA A 32 -19.24 3.92 0.85
C ALA A 32 -19.32 5.39 1.29
N VAL A 33 -18.34 6.20 0.90
CA VAL A 33 -18.29 7.64 1.16
C VAL A 33 -18.33 8.37 -0.17
N TYR A 34 -19.37 9.15 -0.43
CA TYR A 34 -19.49 9.95 -1.65
C TYR A 34 -18.92 11.35 -1.42
N VAL A 35 -17.90 11.71 -2.19
CA VAL A 35 -17.13 12.94 -2.04
C VAL A 35 -17.73 14.02 -2.94
N PRO A 36 -18.32 15.09 -2.39
CA PRO A 36 -18.81 16.21 -3.19
C PRO A 36 -17.62 17.07 -3.64
N GLY A 37 -17.25 16.99 -4.92
CA GLY A 37 -16.16 17.75 -5.50
C GLY A 37 -14.78 17.15 -5.20
N GLU A 38 -13.81 17.97 -4.81
CA GLU A 38 -12.42 17.53 -4.66
C GLU A 38 -12.18 16.68 -3.39
N PHE A 39 -11.38 15.63 -3.54
CA PHE A 39 -10.87 14.85 -2.42
C PHE A 39 -9.78 15.63 -1.67
N THR A 40 -10.14 16.25 -0.54
CA THR A 40 -9.23 17.08 0.26
C THR A 40 -8.82 16.40 1.56
N LYS A 41 -7.65 16.78 2.09
CA LYS A 41 -7.17 16.33 3.42
C LYS A 41 -8.18 16.65 4.53
N THR A 42 -8.83 17.83 4.46
CA THR A 42 -9.85 18.24 5.43
C THR A 42 -11.09 17.37 5.37
N PHE A 43 -11.64 17.11 4.18
CA PHE A 43 -12.79 16.22 4.03
C PHE A 43 -12.50 14.82 4.58
N LEU A 44 -11.30 14.30 4.32
CA LEU A 44 -10.88 13.00 4.83
C LEU A 44 -10.74 13.01 6.36
N SER A 45 -10.09 14.03 6.93
CA SER A 45 -9.94 14.22 8.37
C SER A 45 -11.30 14.23 9.07
N ASP A 46 -12.24 15.04 8.57
CA ASP A 46 -13.60 15.11 9.09
C ASP A 46 -14.30 13.75 8.99
N THR A 47 -14.24 13.10 7.82
CA THR A 47 -14.86 11.78 7.60
C THR A 47 -14.31 10.75 8.59
N VAL A 48 -12.99 10.65 8.74
CA VAL A 48 -12.36 9.72 9.68
C VAL A 48 -12.75 10.04 11.12
N ALA A 49 -12.77 11.31 11.51
CA ALA A 49 -13.16 11.73 12.86
C ALA A 49 -14.57 11.26 13.24
N HIS A 50 -15.52 11.26 12.29
CA HIS A 50 -16.89 10.76 12.52
C HIS A 50 -16.95 9.24 12.78
N HIS A 51 -15.94 8.48 12.36
CA HIS A 51 -15.83 7.03 12.59
C HIS A 51 -15.01 6.68 13.83
N CYS A 52 -14.36 7.66 14.46
CA CYS A 52 -13.51 7.42 15.62
C CYS A 52 -14.29 7.52 16.94
N SER A 53 -14.10 6.52 17.80
CA SER A 53 -14.62 6.52 19.18
C SER A 53 -13.55 6.27 20.23
N THR A 54 -12.28 6.22 19.81
CA THR A 54 -11.12 5.90 20.65
C THR A 54 -10.07 7.01 20.55
N PRO A 55 -9.20 7.14 21.57
CA PRO A 55 -8.12 8.14 21.57
C PRO A 55 -7.11 7.97 20.43
N PHE A 56 -6.93 6.73 19.94
CA PHE A 56 -6.00 6.42 18.85
C PHE A 56 -6.76 5.94 17.62
N VAL A 57 -6.25 6.31 16.45
CA VAL A 57 -6.71 5.82 15.15
C VAL A 57 -5.51 5.39 14.31
N ILE A 58 -5.71 4.34 13.51
CA ILE A 58 -4.78 3.94 12.45
C ILE A 58 -5.50 4.14 11.13
N THR A 59 -4.94 4.99 10.27
CA THR A 59 -5.44 5.19 8.91
C THR A 59 -4.46 4.60 7.90
N THR A 60 -4.98 3.96 6.85
CA THR A 60 -4.17 3.24 5.87
C THR A 60 -4.61 3.60 4.47
N ARG A 61 -3.66 3.79 3.55
CA ARG A 61 -3.93 4.07 2.15
C ARG A 61 -3.90 2.79 1.33
N VAL A 62 -4.93 2.58 0.50
CA VAL A 62 -4.97 1.54 -0.52
C VAL A 62 -5.69 2.11 -1.75
N ASP A 63 -5.05 2.04 -2.91
CA ASP A 63 -5.65 2.46 -4.18
C ASP A 63 -6.55 1.33 -4.74
N ASN A 64 -7.61 1.65 -5.48
CA ASN A 64 -8.69 0.70 -5.81
C ASN A 64 -8.34 -0.34 -6.88
N ASP A 65 -7.23 -0.16 -7.59
CA ASP A 65 -6.66 -1.09 -8.56
C ASP A 65 -5.52 -1.94 -7.98
N ASP A 66 -5.13 -1.67 -6.73
CA ASP A 66 -4.08 -2.40 -6.01
C ASP A 66 -4.67 -3.47 -5.05
N ALA A 67 -3.80 -4.27 -4.43
CA ALA A 67 -4.20 -5.25 -3.43
C ALA A 67 -3.24 -5.31 -2.24
N VAL A 68 -3.76 -5.78 -1.10
CA VAL A 68 -2.98 -6.04 0.12
C VAL A 68 -3.08 -7.51 0.53
N ALA A 69 -2.07 -8.00 1.24
CA ALA A 69 -2.03 -9.39 1.70
C ALA A 69 -3.13 -9.68 2.73
N PHE A 70 -3.51 -10.95 2.88
CA PHE A 70 -4.60 -11.35 3.79
C PHE A 70 -4.36 -10.99 5.26
N ASP A 71 -3.10 -10.86 5.68
CA ASP A 71 -2.64 -10.52 7.04
C ASP A 71 -2.14 -9.07 7.14
N PHE A 72 -2.35 -8.24 6.12
CA PHE A 72 -1.84 -6.86 6.05
C PHE A 72 -2.24 -6.00 7.26
N VAL A 73 -3.52 -6.03 7.61
CA VAL A 73 -4.07 -5.27 8.73
C VAL A 73 -3.51 -5.78 10.07
N GLU A 74 -3.35 -7.09 10.21
CA GLU A 74 -2.78 -7.71 11.42
C GLU A 74 -1.34 -7.24 11.66
N GLN A 75 -0.51 -7.23 10.61
CA GLN A 75 0.88 -6.76 10.68
C GLN A 75 0.98 -5.28 11.08
N ILE A 76 0.06 -4.43 10.60
CA ILE A 76 0.00 -3.02 10.99
C ILE A 76 -0.45 -2.89 12.45
N GLN A 77 -1.52 -3.57 12.85
CA GLN A 77 -2.07 -3.50 14.20
C GLN A 77 -1.08 -4.02 15.25
N ALA A 78 -0.27 -5.03 14.92
CA ALA A 78 0.79 -5.56 15.79
C ALA A 78 1.92 -4.54 16.09
N SER A 79 2.01 -3.46 15.30
CA SER A 79 2.99 -2.38 15.54
C SER A 79 2.46 -1.26 16.45
N PHE A 80 1.19 -1.30 16.84
CA PHE A 80 0.60 -0.31 17.74
C PHE A 80 1.13 -0.48 19.17
N ASP A 81 1.65 0.61 19.73
CA ASP A 81 2.18 0.69 21.09
C ASP A 81 1.90 2.07 21.70
N ASN A 82 0.68 2.60 21.48
CA ASN A 82 0.22 3.90 21.97
C ASN A 82 1.12 5.08 21.54
N GLN A 83 1.68 5.02 20.33
CA GLN A 83 2.51 6.09 19.80
C GLN A 83 1.64 7.31 19.47
N GLU A 84 2.12 8.51 19.82
CA GLU A 84 1.41 9.76 19.57
C GLU A 84 1.23 10.06 18.07
N LEU A 85 2.27 9.82 17.26
CA LEU A 85 2.25 10.01 15.81
C LEU A 85 3.37 9.19 15.17
N LEU A 86 3.02 8.18 14.36
CA LEU A 86 4.00 7.28 13.74
C LEU A 86 3.48 6.74 12.41
N PHE A 87 4.24 6.91 11.32
CA PHE A 87 3.99 6.17 10.10
C PHE A 87 4.52 4.74 10.22
N VAL A 88 3.72 3.77 9.74
CA VAL A 88 4.10 2.37 9.61
C VAL A 88 4.18 2.03 8.13
N ASN A 89 5.30 1.46 7.71
CA ASN A 89 5.54 1.07 6.33
C ASN A 89 5.99 -0.39 6.24
N LEU A 90 5.16 -1.24 5.64
CA LEU A 90 5.54 -2.62 5.36
C LEU A 90 6.38 -2.65 4.08
N VAL A 91 7.66 -2.99 4.21
CA VAL A 91 8.67 -2.79 3.17
C VAL A 91 8.49 -3.75 2.00
N ASN A 92 8.17 -5.02 2.27
CA ASN A 92 8.09 -6.04 1.24
C ASN A 92 6.77 -5.93 0.48
N GLY A 93 6.86 -5.77 -0.84
CA GLY A 93 5.69 -5.88 -1.71
C GLY A 93 6.02 -6.50 -3.05
N ALA A 94 5.06 -6.39 -3.95
CA ALA A 94 5.15 -6.86 -5.31
C ALA A 94 4.53 -5.85 -6.29
N GLN A 95 4.94 -5.93 -7.55
CA GLN A 95 4.30 -5.26 -8.67
C GLN A 95 3.73 -6.31 -9.63
N TYR A 96 2.56 -6.05 -10.18
CA TYR A 96 1.97 -6.83 -11.25
C TYR A 96 1.84 -6.00 -12.51
N SER A 97 2.29 -6.52 -13.66
CA SER A 97 2.11 -5.86 -14.95
C SER A 97 2.08 -6.88 -16.08
N ASN A 98 1.09 -6.78 -16.96
CA ASN A 98 0.98 -7.58 -18.18
C ASN A 98 1.16 -9.09 -17.96
N GLY A 99 0.51 -9.65 -16.92
CA GLY A 99 0.61 -11.07 -16.60
C GLY A 99 1.91 -11.50 -15.92
N LYS A 100 2.73 -10.55 -15.45
CA LYS A 100 4.03 -10.81 -14.81
C LYS A 100 4.09 -10.17 -13.43
N THR A 101 4.75 -10.85 -12.50
CA THR A 101 4.90 -10.42 -11.09
C THR A 101 6.35 -10.14 -10.73
N TYR A 102 6.58 -9.11 -9.91
CA TYR A 102 7.91 -8.64 -9.55
C TYR A 102 7.99 -8.33 -8.05
N LEU A 103 8.90 -8.95 -7.30
CA LEU A 103 9.12 -8.59 -5.89
C LEU A 103 9.81 -7.23 -5.79
N ARG A 104 9.28 -6.36 -4.93
CA ARG A 104 9.79 -5.00 -4.74
C ARG A 104 9.79 -4.64 -3.25
N PRO A 105 10.96 -4.65 -2.59
CA PRO A 105 11.10 -3.95 -1.32
C PRO A 105 11.07 -2.44 -1.57
N TYR A 106 10.28 -1.68 -0.80
CA TYR A 106 10.18 -0.24 -0.96
C TYR A 106 9.81 0.45 0.36
N THR A 107 10.71 1.30 0.87
CA THR A 107 10.56 2.04 2.14
C THR A 107 9.69 3.30 2.05
N ARG A 108 9.28 3.67 0.83
CA ARG A 108 8.45 4.86 0.53
C ARG A 108 7.24 4.46 -0.34
N ASN A 109 6.68 3.27 -0.12
CA ASN A 109 5.60 2.75 -0.93
C ASN A 109 4.26 3.47 -0.66
N PRO A 110 3.27 3.37 -1.56
CA PRO A 110 2.00 4.10 -1.40
C PRO A 110 1.01 3.45 -0.42
N PHE A 111 1.41 2.38 0.29
CA PHE A 111 0.56 1.59 1.20
C PHE A 111 0.89 1.83 2.67
N SER A 112 1.41 3.02 3.01
CA SER A 112 1.73 3.36 4.39
C SER A 112 0.47 3.41 5.26
N SER A 113 0.67 3.33 6.57
CA SER A 113 -0.34 3.60 7.58
C SER A 113 0.15 4.67 8.53
N LEU A 114 -0.76 5.45 9.13
CA LEU A 114 -0.45 6.43 10.16
C LEU A 114 -1.18 6.05 11.44
N ILE A 115 -0.41 5.84 12.52
CA ILE A 115 -0.89 5.76 13.89
C ILE A 115 -0.86 7.16 14.47
N GLU A 116 -1.96 7.58 15.08
CA GLU A 116 -2.06 8.92 15.68
C GLU A 116 -3.00 8.96 16.90
N ASN A 117 -2.63 9.78 17.88
CA ASN A 117 -3.48 10.16 19.02
C ASN A 117 -4.33 11.39 18.66
N ILE A 118 -5.64 11.24 18.73
CA ILE A 118 -6.65 12.24 18.35
C ILE A 118 -7.43 12.80 19.53
N THR A 119 -6.94 12.59 20.77
CA THR A 119 -7.63 13.04 21.99
C THR A 119 -7.89 14.56 22.01
N HIS A 120 -6.99 15.35 21.42
CA HIS A 120 -7.01 16.82 21.51
C HIS A 120 -7.13 17.52 20.15
N GLN A 121 -7.15 16.78 19.05
CA GLN A 121 -7.11 17.33 17.70
C GLN A 121 -7.75 16.35 16.70
N PRO A 122 -8.32 16.85 15.59
CA PRO A 122 -8.81 15.98 14.53
C PRO A 122 -7.65 15.18 13.89
N PRO A 123 -7.94 14.02 13.27
CA PRO A 123 -6.93 13.17 12.67
C PRO A 123 -6.26 13.85 11.46
N LEU A 124 -4.93 13.79 11.37
CA LEU A 124 -4.15 14.17 10.19
C LEU A 124 -4.37 13.19 9.04
N THR A 125 -4.52 11.90 9.37
CA THR A 125 -4.64 10.76 8.46
C THR A 125 -3.37 10.48 7.63
N VAL A 126 -3.29 9.27 7.07
CA VAL A 126 -2.19 8.84 6.19
C VAL A 126 -1.98 9.74 4.97
N PHE A 127 -2.99 10.52 4.58
CA PHE A 127 -2.90 11.50 3.49
C PHE A 127 -2.37 12.87 3.95
N ALA A 128 -1.78 12.96 5.14
CA ALA A 128 -1.12 14.18 5.65
C ALA A 128 -0.10 14.75 4.66
N GLU A 129 0.57 13.91 3.85
CA GLU A 129 1.45 14.31 2.75
C GLU A 129 1.58 13.22 1.68
N HIS A 130 2.24 13.50 0.55
CA HIS A 130 2.53 12.47 -0.43
C HIS A 130 3.34 11.32 0.19
N HIS A 131 3.01 10.07 -0.17
CA HIS A 131 3.59 8.86 0.44
C HIS A 131 5.13 8.81 0.42
N TYR A 132 5.77 9.46 -0.56
CA TYR A 132 7.23 9.51 -0.67
C TYR A 132 7.89 10.60 0.18
N LYS A 133 7.11 11.39 0.93
CA LYS A 133 7.53 12.49 1.82
C LYS A 133 6.99 12.35 3.24
N ILE A 134 6.42 11.21 3.60
CA ILE A 134 5.84 11.00 4.94
C ILE A 134 6.87 11.14 6.07
N ASP A 135 8.16 10.93 5.76
CA ASP A 135 9.29 11.14 6.66
C ASP A 135 9.56 12.63 6.98
N GLU A 136 9.01 13.55 6.19
CA GLU A 136 9.02 14.99 6.47
C GLU A 136 7.92 15.37 7.51
N CYS A 137 6.91 14.51 7.70
CA CYS A 137 5.76 14.77 8.58
C CYS A 137 5.93 14.14 9.97
N ALA A 138 6.34 12.87 10.02
CA ALA A 138 6.51 12.15 11.28
C ALA A 138 7.53 11.01 11.12
N PRO A 139 8.03 10.42 12.22
CA PRO A 139 8.88 9.24 12.14
C PRO A 139 8.21 8.10 11.37
N VAL A 140 9.03 7.31 10.66
CA VAL A 140 8.56 6.16 9.87
C VAL A 140 9.18 4.87 10.41
N LEU A 141 8.34 3.98 10.90
CA LEU A 141 8.69 2.61 11.23
C LEU A 141 8.62 1.74 9.96
N ASN A 142 9.79 1.35 9.44
CA ASN A 142 9.90 0.41 8.34
C ASN A 142 9.98 -1.03 8.86
N ILE A 143 8.99 -1.85 8.50
CA ILE A 143 8.87 -3.25 8.91
C ILE A 143 9.10 -4.17 7.72
N ARG A 144 10.05 -5.08 7.84
CA ARG A 144 10.34 -6.14 6.87
C ARG A 144 9.58 -7.41 7.25
N THR A 145 8.81 -7.93 6.31
CA THR A 145 8.01 -9.15 6.44
C THR A 145 8.63 -10.31 5.64
N SER A 146 8.13 -11.52 5.86
CA SER A 146 8.61 -12.73 5.18
C SER A 146 8.06 -12.89 3.75
N HIS A 147 6.95 -12.22 3.43
CA HIS A 147 6.28 -12.22 2.13
C HIS A 147 5.80 -10.82 1.73
N PRO A 148 5.42 -10.60 0.45
CA PRO A 148 4.82 -9.36 0.01
C PRO A 148 3.55 -9.01 0.80
N MET A 149 3.44 -7.76 1.21
CA MET A 149 2.31 -7.22 1.98
C MET A 149 1.37 -6.37 1.12
N TRP A 150 1.89 -5.83 0.03
CA TRP A 150 1.14 -5.05 -0.95
C TRP A 150 1.49 -5.50 -2.37
N LEU A 151 0.54 -5.35 -3.26
CA LEU A 151 0.64 -5.64 -4.68
C LEU A 151 0.20 -4.41 -5.45
N GLN A 152 1.16 -3.78 -6.11
CA GLN A 152 0.90 -2.61 -6.96
C GLN A 152 0.62 -3.07 -8.40
N VAL A 153 -0.55 -2.76 -8.94
CA VAL A 153 -0.89 -3.00 -10.34
C VAL A 153 -0.35 -1.86 -11.19
N VAL A 154 0.51 -2.23 -12.14
CA VAL A 154 1.20 -1.29 -13.03
C VAL A 154 0.62 -1.42 -14.43
N HIS A 155 -0.27 -0.50 -14.76
CA HIS A 155 -0.79 -0.30 -16.11
C HIS A 155 0.24 0.45 -16.98
N GLY A 156 0.29 0.11 -18.27
CA GLY A 156 1.36 0.53 -19.18
C GLY A 156 1.66 2.04 -19.19
N GLY A 157 2.94 2.37 -19.31
CA GLY A 157 3.41 3.69 -19.78
C GLY A 157 3.47 4.84 -18.75
N ASN A 158 2.92 4.69 -17.54
CA ASN A 158 3.06 5.76 -16.54
C ASN A 158 4.52 5.87 -16.09
N VAL A 159 5.15 7.02 -16.36
CA VAL A 159 6.53 7.35 -15.97
C VAL A 159 6.76 7.22 -14.46
N LEU A 160 5.70 7.33 -13.65
CA LEU A 160 5.72 7.18 -12.19
C LEU A 160 5.62 5.72 -11.71
N ASN A 161 5.05 4.82 -12.52
CA ASN A 161 4.87 3.40 -12.18
C ASN A 161 5.89 2.53 -12.92
N GLU A 162 7.17 2.84 -12.72
CA GLU A 162 8.26 2.04 -13.29
C GLU A 162 8.27 0.64 -12.66
N ILE A 163 8.43 -0.40 -13.47
CA ILE A 163 8.72 -1.75 -12.98
C ILE A 163 10.19 -1.76 -12.50
N VAL A 164 10.37 -1.91 -11.18
CA VAL A 164 11.70 -1.93 -10.53
C VAL A 164 11.96 -3.27 -9.84
N GLY A 165 10.92 -4.06 -9.58
CA GLY A 165 11.05 -5.32 -8.86
C GLY A 165 11.78 -6.44 -9.61
N LEU A 166 12.18 -7.47 -8.87
CA LEU A 166 12.77 -8.69 -9.38
C LEU A 166 11.68 -9.65 -9.86
N ARG A 167 11.77 -10.12 -11.10
CA ARG A 167 10.81 -11.08 -11.66
C ARG A 167 10.78 -12.37 -10.84
N VAL A 168 9.59 -12.78 -10.42
CA VAL A 168 9.32 -14.06 -9.74
C VAL A 168 8.10 -14.74 -10.34
N PRO A 169 7.96 -16.07 -10.24
CA PRO A 169 6.71 -16.76 -10.57
C PRO A 169 5.52 -16.18 -9.80
N GLY A 170 4.37 -16.06 -10.47
CA GLY A 170 3.12 -15.58 -9.91
C GLY A 170 2.69 -16.34 -8.66
N SER A 171 2.94 -17.65 -8.63
CA SER A 171 2.63 -18.51 -7.48
C SER A 171 3.36 -18.14 -6.18
N GLN A 172 4.46 -17.38 -6.25
CA GLN A 172 5.16 -16.84 -5.08
C GLN A 172 4.50 -15.58 -4.51
N VAL A 173 3.64 -14.91 -5.29
CA VAL A 173 2.96 -13.67 -4.92
C VAL A 173 1.48 -13.97 -4.64
N ASN A 174 0.78 -14.57 -5.61
CA ASN A 174 -0.67 -14.75 -5.62
C ASN A 174 -1.23 -15.49 -4.40
N ARG A 175 -0.43 -16.35 -3.76
CA ARG A 175 -0.87 -17.09 -2.56
C ARG A 175 -1.17 -16.20 -1.35
N TYR A 176 -0.66 -14.96 -1.33
CA TYR A 176 -0.82 -14.03 -0.22
C TYR A 176 -1.94 -13.02 -0.46
N PHE A 177 -2.41 -12.88 -1.70
CA PHE A 177 -3.43 -11.91 -2.07
C PHE A 177 -4.72 -12.64 -2.40
N PRO A 178 -5.85 -12.30 -1.75
CA PRO A 178 -7.15 -12.92 -2.03
C PRO A 178 -7.77 -12.39 -3.34
N CYS A 179 -6.98 -12.21 -4.39
CA CYS A 179 -7.41 -11.77 -5.71
C CYS A 179 -6.81 -12.68 -6.81
N ALA A 180 -7.61 -12.97 -7.84
CA ALA A 180 -7.16 -13.77 -8.97
C ALA A 180 -6.26 -12.92 -9.89
N VAL A 181 -4.95 -12.99 -9.67
CA VAL A 181 -3.96 -12.35 -10.54
C VAL A 181 -3.58 -13.33 -11.66
N ASP A 182 -4.07 -13.09 -12.88
CA ASP A 182 -3.74 -13.93 -14.05
C ASP A 182 -2.25 -13.78 -14.41
N THR A 183 -1.49 -14.87 -14.30
CA THR A 183 -0.04 -14.87 -14.53
C THR A 183 0.31 -15.78 -15.70
N ARG A 184 1.01 -15.22 -16.69
CA ARG A 184 1.38 -15.90 -17.94
C ARG A 184 2.84 -16.36 -17.86
N ASP A 185 3.10 -17.23 -16.90
CA ASP A 185 4.45 -17.68 -16.59
C ASP A 185 4.90 -18.82 -17.51
N THR A 186 6.07 -18.65 -18.11
CA THR A 186 6.87 -19.76 -18.66
C THR A 186 8.27 -19.71 -18.05
N ALA A 187 8.90 -20.87 -17.84
CA ALA A 187 10.26 -20.94 -17.29
C ALA A 187 11.25 -20.07 -18.10
N LEU A 188 11.13 -20.10 -19.43
CA LEU A 188 11.95 -19.29 -20.32
C LEU A 188 11.69 -17.79 -20.13
N SER A 189 10.43 -17.36 -20.04
CA SER A 189 10.11 -15.94 -19.83
C SER A 189 10.61 -15.42 -18.49
N ILE A 190 10.57 -16.25 -17.43
CA ILE A 190 11.03 -15.86 -16.10
C ILE A 190 12.55 -15.68 -16.13
N LEU A 191 13.29 -16.64 -16.69
CA LEU A 191 14.75 -16.56 -16.79
C LEU A 191 15.19 -15.35 -17.62
N ALA A 192 14.57 -15.14 -18.79
CA ALA A 192 14.88 -13.99 -19.64
C ALA A 192 14.61 -12.65 -18.92
N ASP A 193 13.47 -12.52 -18.26
CA ASP A 193 13.10 -11.32 -17.51
C ASP A 193 13.98 -11.11 -16.27
N GLN A 194 14.44 -12.18 -15.60
CA GLN A 194 15.37 -12.11 -14.47
C GLN A 194 16.74 -11.61 -14.93
N MET A 195 17.26 -12.11 -16.05
CA MET A 195 18.54 -11.63 -16.62
C MET A 195 18.43 -10.16 -17.03
N ALA A 196 17.40 -9.80 -17.80
CA ALA A 196 17.16 -8.43 -18.22
C ALA A 196 16.88 -7.49 -17.04
N GLY A 197 16.16 -7.96 -16.01
CA GLY A 197 15.86 -7.23 -14.79
C GLY A 197 17.12 -6.96 -13.96
N SER A 198 17.96 -7.98 -13.76
CA SER A 198 19.21 -7.88 -13.00
C SER A 198 20.17 -6.89 -13.66
N LEU A 199 20.31 -6.95 -14.99
CA LEU A 199 21.13 -5.99 -15.73
C LEU A 199 20.58 -4.56 -15.61
N ARG A 200 19.25 -4.37 -15.71
CA ARG A 200 18.61 -3.05 -15.51
C ARG A 200 18.83 -2.51 -14.11
N ILE A 201 18.71 -3.35 -13.08
CA ILE A 201 18.96 -2.97 -11.68
C ILE A 201 20.43 -2.55 -11.53
N LEU A 202 21.38 -3.34 -12.04
CA LEU A 202 22.80 -3.00 -11.99
C LEU A 202 23.10 -1.65 -12.66
N ILE A 203 22.60 -1.44 -13.88
CA ILE A 203 22.76 -0.17 -14.60
C ILE A 203 22.14 0.99 -13.82
N ARG A 204 20.96 0.80 -13.22
CA ARG A 204 20.30 1.83 -12.40
C ARG A 204 21.11 2.18 -11.15
N LEU A 205 21.67 1.19 -10.45
CA LEU A 205 22.52 1.41 -9.28
C LEU A 205 23.79 2.18 -9.66
N LEU A 206 24.43 1.83 -10.79
CA LEU A 206 25.60 2.54 -11.31
C LEU A 206 25.29 4.00 -11.69
N ARG A 207 24.12 4.26 -12.28
CA ARG A 207 23.70 5.61 -12.70
C ARG A 207 23.21 6.49 -11.55
N ARG A 208 22.71 5.89 -10.46
CA ARG A 208 22.10 6.60 -9.32
C ARG A 208 22.53 5.95 -7.99
N PRO A 209 23.74 6.26 -7.49
CA PRO A 209 24.31 5.57 -6.33
C PRO A 209 23.49 5.76 -5.04
N HIS A 210 22.73 6.85 -4.90
CA HIS A 210 21.81 7.02 -3.75
C HIS A 210 20.77 5.89 -3.61
N ARG A 211 20.44 5.17 -4.70
CA ARG A 211 19.54 4.01 -4.63
C ARG A 211 20.13 2.81 -3.88
N LEU A 212 21.45 2.75 -3.72
CA LEU A 212 22.08 1.78 -2.82
C LEU A 212 21.69 2.05 -1.37
N VAL A 213 21.52 3.32 -0.99
CA VAL A 213 21.07 3.72 0.35
C VAL A 213 19.64 3.25 0.58
N GLU A 214 18.74 3.39 -0.40
CA GLU A 214 17.36 2.89 -0.30
C GLU A 214 17.29 1.36 -0.17
N LEU A 215 18.10 0.66 -0.98
CA LEU A 215 18.20 -0.81 -0.90
C LEU A 215 18.73 -1.24 0.48
N TYR A 216 19.77 -0.57 0.98
CA TYR A 216 20.35 -0.83 2.29
C TYR A 216 19.37 -0.52 3.42
N ALA A 217 18.65 0.60 3.36
CA ALA A 217 17.60 0.95 4.30
C ALA A 217 16.49 -0.11 4.33
N SER A 218 16.11 -0.65 3.18
CA SER A 218 15.13 -1.75 3.09
C SER A 218 15.62 -3.04 3.77
N LEU A 219 16.93 -3.29 3.76
CA LEU A 219 17.54 -4.45 4.43
C LEU A 219 17.69 -4.28 5.95
N LEU A 220 17.87 -3.03 6.41
CA LEU A 220 17.97 -2.65 7.82
C LEU A 220 16.62 -2.48 8.52
N ALA A 221 15.51 -2.51 7.77
CA ALA A 221 14.16 -2.44 8.32
C ALA A 221 13.92 -3.49 9.41
N GLN A 222 13.18 -3.10 10.45
CA GLN A 222 12.89 -3.95 11.60
C GLN A 222 12.13 -5.19 11.13
N LYS A 223 12.50 -6.38 11.62
CA LYS A 223 11.72 -7.58 11.29
C LYS A 223 10.36 -7.50 11.96
N ALA A 224 9.30 -7.87 11.24
CA ALA A 224 7.98 -8.04 11.82
C ALA A 224 8.05 -8.99 13.04
N PRO A 225 7.29 -8.73 14.11
CA PRO A 225 7.11 -9.70 15.19
C PRO A 225 6.55 -11.01 14.61
N GLN A 226 6.99 -12.14 15.16
CA GLN A 226 6.55 -13.48 14.75
C GLN A 226 5.15 -13.79 15.28
#